data_AF-A0A2P8GDT2-F1
#
_entry.id   AF-A0A2P8GDT2-F1
#
_cell.length_a   1.000
_cell.length_b   1.000
_cell.length_c   1.000
_cell.angle_alpha   90.00
_cell.angle_beta   90.00
_cell.angle_gamma   90.00
#
_symmetry.space_group_name_H-M   'P 1'
#
loop_
_entity.id
_entity.type
_entity.pdbx_description
1 polymer ?
#
loop_
_entity_poly.entity_id
_entity_poly.type
_entity_poly.pdbx_seq_one_letter_code
_entity_poly.pdbx_strand_id
1 'polypeptide(L)'
;MTMNKHLAALYVVAACILGCKESPVSNSKEKGAAPPPTTDTMMTVTDNIEPTQVASWQSFEQFEGKYVAETGMLGREPLKSRIKALLATESPSFAERFDVTPPVELENDILYNQGCRRHYCGGDEAALAIDMRRDVIYIGIAVNGTVKMFSERNDSAFPEKLLRWKLKFPSLN
;
A
#
# COMPACT_ATOMS: atom_id res chain seq x y z
N MET A 1 -28.28 20.73 -32.98
CA MET A 1 -28.09 22.16 -32.65
C MET A 1 -27.23 22.25 -31.40
N THR A 2 -26.02 22.81 -31.57
CA THR A 2 -25.25 23.63 -30.61
C THR A 2 -25.24 23.25 -29.12
N MET A 3 -24.19 22.50 -28.78
CA MET A 3 -23.20 22.77 -27.72
C MET A 3 -23.32 24.09 -26.92
N ASN A 4 -22.95 23.95 -25.63
CA ASN A 4 -22.04 24.82 -24.87
C ASN A 4 -22.63 25.94 -23.98
N LYS A 5 -22.38 25.88 -22.65
CA LYS A 5 -21.35 26.68 -21.93
C LYS A 5 -21.51 26.63 -20.40
N HIS A 6 -20.43 26.23 -19.72
CA HIS A 6 -20.16 26.55 -18.32
C HIS A 6 -19.83 28.05 -18.16
N LEU A 7 -20.14 28.65 -17.01
CA LEU A 7 -19.34 29.62 -16.25
C LEU A 7 -20.16 29.98 -14.98
N ALA A 8 -19.76 29.57 -13.78
CA ALA A 8 -18.67 30.08 -12.92
C ALA A 8 -19.13 31.21 -11.98
N ALA A 9 -19.12 30.92 -10.68
CA ALA A 9 -18.82 31.89 -9.62
C ALA A 9 -18.46 31.13 -8.33
N LEU A 10 -17.18 30.81 -8.17
CA LEU A 10 -16.59 30.34 -6.93
C LEU A 10 -16.26 31.57 -6.06
N TYR A 11 -16.89 31.64 -4.89
CA TYR A 11 -16.32 32.27 -3.70
C TYR A 11 -15.18 31.38 -3.19
N VAL A 12 -14.12 31.97 -2.63
CA VAL A 12 -13.58 31.66 -1.28
C VAL A 12 -12.30 32.50 -1.06
N VAL A 13 -12.40 33.35 -0.04
CA VAL A 13 -11.31 34.02 0.66
C VAL A 13 -10.73 33.04 1.67
N ALA A 14 -9.41 32.84 1.71
CA ALA A 14 -8.71 32.41 2.92
C ALA A 14 -7.20 32.64 2.80
N ALA A 15 -6.70 33.61 3.57
CA ALA A 15 -5.29 33.83 3.84
C ALA A 15 -4.88 32.98 5.06
N CYS A 16 -3.83 32.16 4.92
CA CYS A 16 -3.10 31.59 6.06
C CYS A 16 -1.59 31.66 5.80
N ILE A 17 -1.02 32.73 6.36
CA ILE A 17 0.37 32.91 6.80
C ILE A 17 1.04 31.61 7.28
N LEU A 18 2.11 31.22 6.59
CA LEU A 18 3.08 30.19 7.00
C LEU A 18 4.06 30.80 8.01
N GLY A 19 3.94 30.40 9.27
CA GLY A 19 4.82 30.79 10.38
C GLY A 19 5.85 29.72 10.73
N CYS A 20 7.11 30.15 10.71
CA CYS A 20 8.31 29.73 11.44
C CYS A 20 8.79 28.26 11.43
N LYS A 21 9.90 28.07 10.72
CA LYS A 21 10.79 26.92 10.74
C LYS A 21 12.07 27.27 11.52
N GLU A 22 12.44 26.35 12.41
CA GLU A 22 13.76 26.07 13.02
C GLU A 22 14.35 27.01 14.09
N SER A 23 14.84 26.35 15.15
CA SER A 23 15.89 26.82 16.05
C SER A 23 16.94 25.72 16.15
N PRO A 24 18.21 25.95 15.81
CA PRO A 24 19.31 25.14 16.30
C PRO A 24 19.90 25.83 17.54
N VAL A 25 19.75 25.19 18.70
CA VAL A 25 20.45 25.59 19.92
C VAL A 25 21.92 25.21 19.80
N SER A 26 22.73 26.22 20.08
CA SER A 26 24.19 26.26 20.15
C SER A 26 24.73 25.63 21.43
N ASN A 27 26.05 25.49 21.45
CA ASN A 27 26.97 25.41 22.60
C ASN A 27 27.19 24.01 23.22
N SER A 28 28.40 23.61 23.62
CA SER A 28 29.74 24.21 23.61
C SER A 28 30.74 23.05 23.70
N LYS A 29 31.95 23.23 23.16
CA LYS A 29 33.09 22.34 23.36
C LYS A 29 34.00 22.98 24.41
N GLU A 30 34.16 22.35 25.57
CA GLU A 30 35.11 22.79 26.60
C GLU A 30 36.04 21.64 27.03
N LYS A 31 37.33 21.86 26.79
CA LYS A 31 38.57 21.62 27.58
C LYS A 31 38.77 20.30 28.35
N GLY A 32 40.00 19.77 28.22
CA GLY A 32 40.40 18.44 28.68
C GLY A 32 40.95 18.32 30.10
N ALA A 33 41.19 17.07 30.51
CA ALA A 33 42.18 16.59 31.48
C ALA A 33 42.19 15.04 31.51
N ALA A 34 43.38 14.45 31.66
CA ALA A 34 43.85 13.08 31.95
C ALA A 34 42.89 11.84 31.96
N PRO A 35 43.39 10.64 31.55
CA PRO A 35 42.56 9.44 31.37
C PRO A 35 42.23 8.70 32.68
N PRO A 36 40.98 8.22 32.87
CA PRO A 36 40.62 7.28 33.94
C PRO A 36 40.94 5.81 33.55
N PRO A 37 41.05 4.89 34.52
CA PRO A 37 41.60 3.55 34.34
C PRO A 37 40.70 2.63 33.49
N THR A 38 41.35 1.66 32.83
CA THR A 38 40.74 0.62 32.00
C THR A 38 39.67 -0.14 32.78
N THR A 39 38.42 0.25 32.58
CA THR A 39 37.26 -0.52 33.02
C THR A 39 36.87 -1.43 31.85
N ASP A 40 36.92 -2.74 32.11
CA ASP A 40 36.44 -3.78 31.22
C ASP A 40 35.01 -3.44 30.78
N THR A 41 34.88 -2.97 29.55
CA THR A 41 33.60 -2.61 28.98
C THR A 41 32.97 -3.91 28.51
N MET A 42 32.11 -4.51 29.36
CA MET A 42 31.15 -5.47 28.86
C MET A 42 30.35 -4.77 27.77
N MET A 43 30.63 -5.12 26.51
CA MET A 43 29.82 -4.72 25.38
C MET A 43 28.43 -5.32 25.61
N THR A 44 27.50 -4.49 26.08
CA THR A 44 26.09 -4.82 26.01
C THR A 44 25.76 -4.91 24.53
N VAL A 45 25.68 -6.14 24.01
CA VAL A 45 25.02 -6.41 22.74
C VAL A 45 23.58 -6.02 22.97
N THR A 46 23.25 -4.78 22.60
CA THR A 46 21.86 -4.34 22.52
C THR A 46 21.28 -5.12 21.37
N ASP A 47 20.58 -6.20 21.73
CA ASP A 47 19.77 -6.99 20.81
C ASP A 47 18.60 -6.08 20.43
N ASN A 48 18.82 -5.20 19.46
CA ASN A 48 17.78 -4.42 18.80
C ASN A 48 16.94 -5.40 17.99
N ILE A 49 16.08 -6.15 18.67
CA ILE A 49 14.92 -6.78 18.06
C ILE A 49 14.01 -5.60 17.71
N GLU A 50 14.21 -5.03 16.51
CA GLU A 50 13.23 -4.11 15.96
C GLU A 50 11.88 -4.83 16.00
N PRO A 51 10.88 -4.28 16.70
CA PRO A 51 9.55 -4.85 16.67
C PRO A 51 9.14 -4.87 15.19
N THR A 52 9.04 -6.06 14.61
CA THR A 52 8.36 -6.21 13.33
C THR A 52 6.98 -5.66 13.59
N GLN A 53 6.70 -4.46 13.07
CA GLN A 53 5.39 -3.85 13.23
C GLN A 53 4.42 -4.83 12.62
N VAL A 54 3.70 -5.57 13.46
CA VAL A 54 2.56 -6.35 13.00
C VAL A 54 1.62 -5.31 12.42
N ALA A 55 1.56 -5.27 11.10
CA ALA A 55 0.61 -4.45 10.39
C ALA A 55 -0.77 -4.80 10.95
N SER A 56 -1.38 -3.87 11.68
CA SER A 56 -2.71 -4.10 12.25
C SER A 56 -3.73 -4.02 11.11
N TRP A 57 -3.94 -5.17 10.47
CA TRP A 57 -4.95 -5.37 9.43
C TRP A 57 -6.38 -5.20 9.94
N GLN A 58 -6.58 -5.14 11.25
CA GLN A 58 -7.88 -4.87 11.89
C GLN A 58 -8.52 -3.58 11.34
N SER A 59 -7.70 -2.57 11.04
CA SER A 59 -8.18 -1.33 10.44
C SER A 59 -8.67 -1.50 8.99
N PHE A 60 -8.36 -2.60 8.32
CA PHE A 60 -8.81 -2.89 6.96
C PHE A 60 -10.11 -3.69 6.91
N GLU A 61 -10.51 -4.37 8.00
CA GLU A 61 -11.80 -5.05 8.10
C GLU A 61 -12.96 -4.09 7.85
N GLN A 62 -12.80 -2.81 8.23
CA GLN A 62 -13.81 -1.77 8.00
C GLN A 62 -14.13 -1.52 6.51
N PHE A 63 -13.32 -2.03 5.58
CA PHE A 63 -13.55 -1.89 4.14
C PHE A 63 -14.47 -2.96 3.58
N GLU A 64 -14.77 -4.02 4.32
CA GLU A 64 -15.72 -5.05 3.91
C GLU A 64 -17.05 -4.41 3.46
N GLY A 65 -17.53 -4.86 2.29
CA GLY A 65 -18.78 -4.38 1.69
C GLY A 65 -18.72 -2.98 1.09
N LYS A 66 -17.55 -2.31 1.08
CA LYS A 66 -17.37 -0.97 0.51
C LYS A 66 -16.57 -1.00 -0.79
N TYR A 67 -16.73 0.02 -1.62
CA TYR A 67 -15.96 0.14 -2.86
C TYR A 67 -14.57 0.75 -2.61
N VAL A 68 -13.56 0.22 -3.30
CA VAL A 68 -12.16 0.70 -3.19
C VAL A 68 -12.03 2.17 -3.59
N ALA A 69 -12.74 2.59 -4.64
CA ALA A 69 -12.73 3.96 -5.13
C ALA A 69 -13.30 4.98 -4.13
N GLU A 70 -14.29 4.56 -3.32
CA GLU A 70 -14.94 5.43 -2.32
C GLU A 70 -14.11 5.54 -1.04
N THR A 71 -13.45 4.45 -0.66
CA THR A 71 -12.75 4.34 0.63
C THR A 71 -11.29 4.80 0.57
N GLY A 72 -10.70 4.81 -0.62
CA GLY A 72 -9.28 5.05 -0.82
C GLY A 72 -8.40 3.96 -0.18
N MET A 73 -8.92 2.74 -0.04
CA MET A 73 -8.27 1.62 0.66
C MET A 73 -6.81 1.40 0.20
N LEU A 74 -6.55 1.43 -1.12
CA LEU A 74 -5.20 1.23 -1.67
C LEU A 74 -4.20 2.32 -1.23
N GLY A 75 -4.69 3.48 -0.81
CA GLY A 75 -3.89 4.61 -0.33
C GLY A 75 -3.63 4.59 1.18
N ARG A 76 -4.13 3.60 1.91
CA ARG A 76 -3.97 3.48 3.37
C ARG A 76 -2.72 2.68 3.71
N GLU A 77 -2.02 3.10 4.77
CA GLU A 77 -0.95 2.28 5.34
C GLU A 77 -1.52 1.16 6.20
N PRO A 78 -0.87 -0.01 6.25
CA PRO A 78 0.42 -0.32 5.62
C PRO A 78 0.31 -0.84 4.17
N LEU A 79 -0.90 -0.99 3.63
CA LEU A 79 -1.11 -1.54 2.29
C LEU A 79 -0.38 -0.75 1.20
N LYS A 80 -0.46 0.58 1.24
CA LYS A 80 0.12 1.47 0.22
C LYS A 80 1.63 1.26 0.07
N SER A 81 2.38 1.31 1.16
CA SER A 81 3.83 1.12 1.12
C SER A 81 4.21 -0.29 0.66
N ARG A 82 3.46 -1.30 1.07
CA ARG A 82 3.68 -2.71 0.69
C ARG A 82 3.39 -2.98 -0.78
N ILE A 83 2.32 -2.43 -1.35
CA ILE A 83 2.04 -2.49 -2.80
C ILE A 83 3.20 -1.88 -3.58
N LYS A 84 3.69 -0.71 -3.14
CA LYS A 84 4.81 -0.03 -3.80
C LYS A 84 6.08 -0.87 -3.78
N ALA A 85 6.38 -1.51 -2.65
CA ALA A 85 7.53 -2.39 -2.51
C ALA A 85 7.42 -3.65 -3.37
N LEU A 86 6.23 -4.26 -3.41
CA LEU A 86 5.99 -5.51 -4.15
C LEU A 86 6.00 -5.32 -5.67
N LEU A 87 5.44 -4.22 -6.16
CA LEU A 87 5.24 -4.00 -7.59
C LEU A 87 6.30 -3.12 -8.25
N ALA A 88 7.04 -2.31 -7.49
CA ALA A 88 7.97 -1.32 -8.02
C ALA A 88 7.37 -0.50 -9.18
N THR A 89 7.79 -0.78 -10.43
CA THR A 89 7.34 -0.10 -11.64
C THR A 89 5.90 -0.41 -12.07
N GLU A 90 5.32 -1.51 -11.60
CA GLU A 90 3.96 -1.97 -11.95
C GLU A 90 2.87 -1.36 -11.03
N SER A 91 3.25 -0.50 -10.08
CA SER A 91 2.30 0.08 -9.11
C SER A 91 1.25 1.03 -9.73
N PRO A 92 1.58 1.92 -10.69
CA PRO A 92 0.58 2.76 -11.34
C PRO A 92 -0.43 1.94 -12.16
N SER A 93 0.06 0.95 -12.92
CA SER A 93 -0.78 0.09 -13.75
C SER A 93 -1.73 -0.77 -12.89
N PHE A 94 -1.30 -1.17 -11.69
CA PHE A 94 -2.16 -1.85 -10.72
C PHE A 94 -3.31 -0.97 -10.24
N ALA A 95 -3.06 0.27 -9.83
CA ALA A 95 -4.10 1.14 -9.27
C ALA A 95 -5.20 1.49 -10.29
N GLU A 96 -4.84 1.73 -11.56
CA GLU A 96 -5.80 2.01 -12.64
C GLU A 96 -6.79 0.87 -12.90
N ARG A 97 -6.44 -0.37 -12.51
CA ARG A 97 -7.30 -1.53 -12.64
C ARG A 97 -8.37 -1.62 -11.54
N PHE A 98 -8.37 -0.71 -10.57
CA PHE A 98 -9.43 -0.60 -9.57
C PHE A 98 -10.48 0.46 -9.93
N ASP A 99 -10.48 0.94 -11.18
CA ASP A 99 -11.47 1.87 -11.73
C ASP A 99 -12.90 1.30 -11.77
N VAL A 100 -13.03 -0.01 -12.01
CA VAL A 100 -14.29 -0.75 -11.99
C VAL A 100 -14.11 -1.94 -11.07
N THR A 101 -14.71 -1.87 -9.88
CA THR A 101 -14.53 -2.86 -8.80
C THR A 101 -15.89 -3.24 -8.20
N PRO A 102 -16.08 -4.49 -7.77
CA PRO A 102 -17.11 -4.84 -6.81
C PRO A 102 -16.71 -4.34 -5.41
N PRO A 103 -17.62 -4.42 -4.43
CA PRO A 103 -17.26 -4.21 -3.03
C PRO A 103 -16.13 -5.12 -2.56
N VAL A 104 -15.36 -4.68 -1.57
CA VAL A 104 -14.33 -5.49 -0.91
C VAL A 104 -14.98 -6.63 -0.15
N GLU A 105 -14.40 -7.82 -0.26
CA GLU A 105 -14.85 -9.03 0.42
C GLU A 105 -13.90 -9.35 1.58
N LEU A 106 -14.43 -9.85 2.69
CA LEU A 106 -13.65 -10.38 3.79
C LEU A 106 -14.13 -11.80 4.10
N GLU A 107 -13.24 -12.78 4.00
CA GLU A 107 -13.59 -14.18 4.27
C GLU A 107 -12.36 -14.92 4.79
N ASN A 108 -12.50 -15.65 5.91
CA ASN A 108 -11.41 -16.45 6.51
C ASN A 108 -10.12 -15.63 6.73
N ASP A 109 -10.23 -14.43 7.29
CA ASP A 109 -9.13 -13.48 7.50
C ASP A 109 -8.40 -13.04 6.22
N ILE A 110 -9.04 -13.22 5.06
CA ILE A 110 -8.53 -12.76 3.76
C ILE A 110 -9.41 -11.61 3.27
N LEU A 111 -8.83 -10.42 3.24
CA LEU A 111 -9.43 -9.28 2.57
C LEU A 111 -9.14 -9.38 1.07
N TYR A 112 -10.17 -9.40 0.24
CA TYR A 112 -10.06 -9.62 -1.20
C TYR A 112 -10.82 -8.55 -1.99
N ASN A 113 -10.19 -8.07 -3.07
CA ASN A 113 -10.89 -7.28 -4.08
C ASN A 113 -10.22 -7.47 -5.44
N GLN A 114 -10.99 -7.26 -6.50
CA GLN A 114 -10.50 -7.35 -7.87
C GLN A 114 -11.23 -6.33 -8.74
N GLY A 115 -10.61 -5.91 -9.82
CA GLY A 115 -11.21 -4.96 -10.73
C GLY A 115 -10.60 -5.00 -12.12
N CYS A 116 -11.15 -4.16 -12.98
CA CYS A 116 -10.63 -3.90 -14.31
C CYS A 116 -10.42 -2.40 -14.55
N ARG A 117 -9.52 -2.11 -15.51
CA ARG A 117 -9.46 -0.77 -16.10
C ARG A 117 -10.78 -0.47 -16.80
N ARG A 118 -11.32 0.73 -16.60
CA ARG A 118 -12.59 1.15 -17.22
C ARG A 118 -12.55 0.93 -18.74
N HIS A 119 -13.57 0.26 -19.28
CA HIS A 119 -13.69 -0.15 -20.70
C HIS A 119 -12.79 -1.32 -21.16
N TYR A 120 -11.99 -1.94 -20.29
CA TYR A 120 -11.05 -3.02 -20.65
C TYR A 120 -11.17 -4.27 -19.75
N CYS A 121 -12.36 -4.51 -19.21
CA CYS A 121 -12.64 -5.72 -18.41
C CYS A 121 -12.51 -6.98 -19.26
N GLY A 122 -12.04 -8.08 -18.65
CA GLY A 122 -11.67 -9.32 -19.34
C GLY A 122 -10.24 -9.34 -19.91
N GLY A 123 -9.57 -8.20 -20.05
CA GLY A 123 -8.18 -8.12 -20.54
C GLY A 123 -7.23 -7.47 -19.55
N ASP A 124 -7.59 -6.28 -19.05
CA ASP A 124 -6.77 -5.50 -18.12
C ASP A 124 -7.43 -5.50 -16.73
N GLU A 125 -7.05 -6.49 -15.93
CA GLU A 125 -7.58 -6.70 -14.57
C GLU A 125 -6.48 -6.75 -13.53
N ALA A 126 -6.82 -6.47 -12.28
CA ALA A 126 -5.98 -6.75 -11.13
C ALA A 126 -6.81 -7.38 -10.02
N ALA A 127 -6.13 -8.15 -9.16
CA ALA A 127 -6.69 -8.67 -7.93
C ALA A 127 -5.70 -8.44 -6.79
N LEU A 128 -6.24 -8.16 -5.61
CA LEU A 128 -5.54 -7.99 -4.35
C LEU A 128 -6.12 -8.96 -3.33
N ALA A 129 -5.24 -9.69 -2.64
CA ALA A 129 -5.59 -10.48 -1.48
C ALA A 129 -4.63 -10.15 -0.32
N ILE A 130 -5.17 -9.91 0.86
CA ILE A 130 -4.40 -9.68 2.09
C ILE A 130 -4.74 -10.82 3.05
N ASP A 131 -3.79 -11.71 3.30
CA ASP A 131 -3.91 -12.71 4.36
C ASP A 131 -3.51 -12.05 5.68
N MET A 132 -4.51 -11.63 6.44
CA MET A 132 -4.32 -10.83 7.65
C MET A 132 -3.70 -11.65 8.79
N ARG A 133 -3.92 -12.98 8.77
CA ARG A 133 -3.38 -13.90 9.76
C ARG A 133 -1.89 -14.20 9.53
N ARG A 134 -1.48 -14.35 8.27
CA ARG A 134 -0.07 -14.58 7.89
C ARG A 134 0.70 -13.29 7.65
N ASP A 135 0.03 -12.15 7.61
CA ASP A 135 0.61 -10.86 7.29
C ASP A 135 1.28 -10.86 5.90
N VAL A 136 0.56 -11.33 4.87
CA VAL A 136 1.04 -11.42 3.47
C VAL A 136 0.07 -10.77 2.51
N ILE A 137 0.60 -9.96 1.60
CA ILE A 137 -0.11 -9.45 0.43
C ILE A 137 0.23 -10.27 -0.80
N TYR A 138 -0.81 -10.58 -1.57
CA TYR A 138 -0.74 -11.19 -2.88
C TYR A 138 -1.43 -10.29 -3.90
N ILE A 139 -0.81 -10.15 -5.08
CA ILE A 139 -1.33 -9.33 -6.17
C ILE A 139 -1.30 -10.13 -7.46
N GLY A 140 -2.39 -10.07 -8.21
CA GLY A 140 -2.44 -10.52 -9.60
C GLY A 140 -2.60 -9.31 -10.52
N ILE A 141 -1.88 -9.29 -11.64
CA ILE A 141 -2.04 -8.28 -12.70
C ILE A 141 -2.19 -9.01 -14.03
N ALA A 142 -3.29 -8.75 -14.73
CA ALA A 142 -3.52 -9.13 -16.11
C ALA A 142 -3.29 -7.92 -17.03
N VAL A 143 -2.51 -8.12 -18.08
CA VAL A 143 -2.29 -7.15 -19.17
C VAL A 143 -2.62 -7.85 -20.47
N ASN A 144 -3.67 -7.41 -21.17
CA ASN A 144 -4.20 -8.08 -22.36
C ASN A 144 -4.39 -9.60 -22.15
N GLY A 145 -4.89 -10.00 -20.98
CA GLY A 145 -5.08 -11.40 -20.59
C GLY A 145 -3.82 -12.15 -20.17
N THR A 146 -2.61 -11.57 -20.28
CA THR A 146 -1.40 -12.19 -19.74
C THR A 146 -1.29 -11.90 -18.24
N VAL A 147 -1.26 -12.95 -17.42
CA VAL A 147 -1.25 -12.83 -15.96
C VAL A 147 0.16 -12.89 -15.38
N LYS A 148 0.48 -11.93 -14.51
CA LYS A 148 1.59 -11.98 -13.56
C LYS A 148 1.06 -12.08 -12.13
N MET A 149 1.70 -12.90 -11.31
CA MET A 149 1.38 -13.07 -9.89
C MET A 149 2.54 -12.59 -9.04
N PHE A 150 2.22 -11.87 -7.97
CA PHE A 150 3.17 -11.31 -7.02
C PHE A 150 2.75 -11.70 -5.61
N SER A 151 3.75 -11.94 -4.77
CA SER A 151 3.58 -12.33 -3.37
C SER A 151 4.74 -11.77 -2.58
N GLU A 152 4.47 -11.27 -1.38
CA GLU A 152 5.55 -10.92 -0.48
C GLU A 152 6.27 -12.16 0.03
N ARG A 153 7.54 -11.99 0.42
CA ARG A 153 8.39 -13.05 0.99
C ARG A 153 8.52 -14.30 0.09
N ASN A 154 8.26 -14.16 -1.21
CA ASN A 154 8.17 -15.27 -2.18
C ASN A 154 7.20 -16.38 -1.74
N ASP A 155 6.13 -16.03 -1.01
CA ASP A 155 5.12 -16.97 -0.56
C ASP A 155 4.30 -17.53 -1.73
N SER A 156 4.21 -18.85 -1.83
CA SER A 156 3.49 -19.54 -2.92
C SER A 156 2.10 -20.03 -2.53
N ALA A 157 1.67 -19.81 -1.29
CA ALA A 157 0.37 -20.22 -0.79
C ALA A 157 -0.67 -19.12 -1.06
N PHE A 158 -0.93 -18.89 -2.35
CA PHE A 158 -1.92 -17.93 -2.83
C PHE A 158 -3.34 -18.29 -2.35
N PRO A 159 -4.13 -17.30 -1.87
CA PRO A 159 -5.53 -17.49 -1.53
C PRO A 159 -6.38 -18.03 -2.67
N GLU A 160 -7.37 -18.86 -2.35
CA GLU A 160 -8.19 -19.56 -3.34
C GLU A 160 -8.91 -18.59 -4.30
N LYS A 161 -9.50 -17.50 -3.80
CA LYS A 161 -10.16 -16.48 -4.64
C LYS A 161 -9.21 -15.87 -5.67
N LEU A 162 -7.95 -15.65 -5.29
CA LEU A 162 -6.94 -15.12 -6.19
C LEU A 162 -6.52 -16.15 -7.26
N LEU A 163 -6.43 -17.43 -6.89
CA LEU A 163 -6.22 -18.52 -7.84
C LEU A 163 -7.38 -18.65 -8.82
N ARG A 164 -8.63 -18.59 -8.36
CA ARG A 164 -9.83 -18.59 -9.22
C ARG A 164 -9.84 -17.39 -10.16
N TRP A 165 -9.43 -16.20 -9.69
CA TRP A 165 -9.28 -15.03 -10.55
C TRP A 165 -8.25 -15.26 -11.67
N LYS A 166 -7.09 -15.85 -11.37
CA LYS A 166 -6.06 -16.19 -12.37
C LYS A 166 -6.63 -17.10 -13.47
N LEU A 167 -7.50 -18.06 -13.12
CA LEU A 167 -8.10 -19.01 -14.07
C LEU A 167 -9.06 -18.38 -15.08
N LYS A 168 -9.51 -17.12 -14.88
CA LYS A 168 -10.30 -16.38 -15.87
C LYS A 168 -9.53 -16.14 -17.17
N PHE A 169 -8.20 -16.13 -17.10
CA PHE A 169 -7.33 -15.79 -18.21
C PHE A 169 -6.70 -17.08 -18.78
N PRO A 170 -7.19 -17.58 -19.93
CA PRO A 170 -6.54 -18.70 -20.58
C PRO A 170 -5.11 -18.28 -20.98
N SER A 171 -4.14 -19.14 -20.69
CA SER A 171 -2.77 -18.94 -21.17
C SER A 171 -2.79 -18.93 -22.70
N LEU A 172 -2.49 -17.78 -23.30
CA LEU A 172 -2.21 -17.69 -24.73
C LEU A 172 -0.88 -18.41 -24.96
N ASN A 173 -0.96 -19.64 -25.49
CA ASN A 173 0.20 -20.39 -25.98
C ASN A 173 0.71 -19.79 -27.28
#